data_AF-A0A1V9YLT5-F1
#
_entry.id   AF-A0A1V9YLT5-F1
#
_cell.length_a   1.000
_cell.length_b   1.000
_cell.length_c   1.000
_cell.angle_alpha   90.00
_cell.angle_beta   90.00
_cell.angle_gamma   90.00
#
_symmetry.space_group_name_H-M   'P 1'
#
loop_
_entity.id
_entity.type
_entity.pdbx_description
1 polymer ?
#
loop_
_entity_poly.entity_id
_entity_poly.type
_entity_poly.pdbx_seq_one_letter_code
_entity_poly.pdbx_strand_id
1 'polypeptide(L)'
;MDRSAPPLARAAPAPRKSIDSIEVSATGSWSKHPQLYMQRVYCALESSRKCVATWTCNGTAFAVLDIPAFEEEILTVYFKGIRFHSFARILNGYGFKRAKRKDGTAYDFQHPQFRRGNWKNLPRLAPKRKPVEEVMEKRVEDLTILCGELQKNLKEMRNEIGRLLQEEEEEEEHEERQRQAALRDADNNQNDDKGPATSP
;
A
#
# COMPACT_ATOMS: atom_id res chain seq x y z
N MET A 1 82.11 11.23 -19.96
CA MET A 1 81.63 12.06 -18.83
C MET A 1 80.93 13.23 -19.50
N ASP A 2 79.63 13.45 -19.44
CA ASP A 2 78.68 13.24 -18.35
C ASP A 2 77.26 13.13 -18.93
N ARG A 3 76.44 12.24 -18.35
CA ARG A 3 75.02 12.09 -18.68
C ARG A 3 74.25 13.03 -17.75
N SER A 4 73.95 14.26 -18.19
CA SER A 4 73.13 15.15 -17.36
C SER A 4 71.65 14.86 -17.58
N ALA A 5 71.05 14.21 -16.57
CA ALA A 5 69.62 13.94 -16.45
C ALA A 5 68.78 15.25 -16.35
N PRO A 6 67.50 15.23 -16.74
CA PRO A 6 66.60 16.36 -16.58
C PRO A 6 66.16 16.56 -15.11
N PRO A 7 65.80 17.79 -14.69
CA PRO A 7 65.49 18.12 -13.31
C PRO A 7 64.12 17.58 -12.86
N LEU A 8 64.11 16.95 -11.68
CA LEU A 8 62.94 16.55 -10.91
C LEU A 8 62.15 17.77 -10.44
N ALA A 9 60.98 18.04 -11.03
CA ALA A 9 60.05 19.04 -10.54
C ALA A 9 58.63 18.47 -10.40
N ARG A 10 58.32 18.07 -9.14
CA ARG A 10 57.01 17.99 -8.47
C ARG A 10 55.86 17.32 -9.25
N ALA A 11 55.69 16.02 -8.99
CA ALA A 11 54.44 15.31 -9.26
C ALA A 11 53.25 16.06 -8.63
N ALA A 12 52.31 16.49 -9.47
CA ALA A 12 51.01 17.00 -9.04
C ALA A 12 50.29 15.92 -8.22
N PRO A 13 49.53 16.28 -7.16
CA PRO A 13 48.71 15.31 -6.46
C PRO A 13 47.70 14.71 -7.45
N ALA A 14 47.72 13.38 -7.56
CA ALA A 14 46.81 12.62 -8.41
C ALA A 14 45.36 13.08 -8.21
N PRO A 15 44.55 13.20 -9.28
CA PRO A 15 43.15 13.57 -9.17
C PRO A 15 42.46 12.59 -8.21
N ARG A 16 41.85 13.13 -7.14
CA ARG A 16 41.01 12.37 -6.23
C ARG A 16 39.96 11.67 -7.09
N LYS A 17 39.89 10.33 -6.96
CA LYS A 17 38.96 9.46 -7.71
C LYS A 17 37.60 10.15 -7.79
N SER A 18 37.27 10.63 -8.98
CA SER A 18 36.01 11.31 -9.24
C SER A 18 34.89 10.33 -8.98
N ILE A 19 33.77 10.87 -8.53
CA ILE A 19 32.59 10.13 -8.09
C ILE A 19 31.83 9.50 -9.28
N ASP A 20 32.37 9.65 -10.50
CA ASP A 20 31.82 9.23 -11.78
C ASP A 20 31.88 7.71 -12.00
N SER A 21 32.51 6.94 -11.09
CA SER A 21 32.56 5.48 -11.19
C SER A 21 31.43 4.75 -10.46
N ILE A 22 30.43 5.45 -9.92
CA ILE A 22 29.15 4.79 -9.64
C ILE A 22 28.45 4.69 -10.98
N GLU A 23 28.76 3.64 -11.74
CA GLU A 23 27.98 3.25 -12.91
C GLU A 23 26.50 3.33 -12.54
N VAL A 24 25.81 4.30 -13.13
CA VAL A 24 24.36 4.40 -13.09
C VAL A 24 23.85 3.29 -14.01
N SER A 25 23.96 2.05 -13.52
CA SER A 25 23.39 0.89 -14.16
C SER A 25 21.87 1.05 -14.11
N ALA A 26 21.33 1.28 -15.30
CA ALA A 26 19.92 1.27 -15.59
C ALA A 26 19.33 -0.10 -15.23
N THR A 27 18.76 -0.25 -14.03
CA THR A 27 17.66 -1.16 -13.64
C THR A 27 17.46 -0.99 -12.13
N GLY A 28 16.49 -0.20 -11.67
CA GLY A 28 15.20 -0.80 -11.39
C GLY A 28 15.25 -1.83 -10.25
N SER A 29 15.97 -1.58 -9.13
CA SER A 29 15.60 -2.16 -7.84
C SER A 29 16.45 -1.60 -6.68
N TRP A 30 16.02 -0.52 -6.03
CA TRP A 30 16.48 -0.20 -4.67
C TRP A 30 16.15 -1.34 -3.68
N SER A 31 15.24 -2.23 -4.08
CA SER A 31 14.89 -3.46 -3.39
C SER A 31 16.02 -4.51 -3.39
N LYS A 32 16.86 -4.55 -4.44
CA LYS A 32 18.01 -5.47 -4.59
C LYS A 32 19.26 -5.01 -3.82
N HIS A 33 19.46 -3.70 -3.66
CA HIS A 33 20.59 -3.14 -2.92
C HIS A 33 20.15 -2.10 -1.87
N PRO A 34 19.42 -2.52 -0.82
CA PRO A 34 18.96 -1.61 0.23
C PRO A 34 20.09 -0.81 0.89
N GLN A 35 21.28 -1.40 1.01
CA GLN A 35 22.48 -0.77 1.54
C GLN A 35 22.96 0.47 0.75
N LEU A 36 22.65 0.53 -0.55
CA LEU A 36 23.06 1.64 -1.42
C LEU A 36 22.03 2.78 -1.42
N TYR A 37 20.78 2.51 -1.03
CA TYR A 37 19.73 3.52 -1.01
C TYR A 37 20.08 4.67 -0.06
N MET A 38 20.55 4.36 1.14
CA MET A 38 20.95 5.36 2.14
C MET A 38 22.14 6.20 1.69
N GLN A 39 23.10 5.60 0.98
CA GLN A 39 24.22 6.33 0.39
C GLN A 39 23.73 7.32 -0.68
N ARG A 40 22.76 6.92 -1.51
CA ARG A 40 22.17 7.81 -2.51
C ARG A 40 21.38 8.95 -1.88
N VAL A 41 20.61 8.70 -0.82
CA VAL A 41 19.93 9.77 -0.06
C VAL A 41 20.97 10.75 0.48
N TYR A 42 22.07 10.26 1.03
CA TYR A 42 23.15 11.12 1.52
C TYR A 42 23.77 11.97 0.41
N CYS A 43 24.14 11.38 -0.74
CA CYS A 43 24.70 12.11 -1.88
C CYS A 43 23.70 13.14 -2.43
N ALA A 44 22.43 12.75 -2.55
CA ALA A 44 21.35 13.64 -2.99
C ALA A 44 21.24 14.88 -2.09
N LEU A 45 21.34 14.71 -0.77
CA LEU A 45 21.30 15.82 0.18
C LEU A 45 22.53 16.72 0.08
N GLU A 46 23.74 16.16 -0.09
CA GLU A 46 24.97 16.98 -0.25
C GLU A 46 24.97 17.77 -1.57
N SER A 47 24.37 17.24 -2.62
CA SER A 47 24.25 17.92 -3.92
C SER A 47 23.02 18.83 -4.03
N SER A 48 22.11 18.81 -3.06
CA SER A 48 20.86 19.58 -3.12
C SER A 48 21.05 21.06 -2.79
N ARG A 49 20.22 21.91 -3.40
CA ARG A 49 20.16 23.34 -3.04
C ARG A 49 19.60 23.46 -1.62
N LYS A 50 20.23 24.31 -0.80
CA LYS A 50 19.85 24.51 0.62
C LYS A 50 18.41 24.97 0.83
N CYS A 51 17.79 25.60 -0.18
CA CYS A 51 16.39 26.02 -0.16
C CYS A 51 15.40 24.89 -0.50
N VAL A 52 15.87 23.77 -1.05
CA VAL A 52 15.05 22.61 -1.44
C VAL A 52 15.16 21.52 -0.37
N ALA A 53 16.38 21.11 -0.06
CA ALA A 53 16.67 20.18 1.02
C ALA A 53 17.98 20.55 1.70
N THR A 54 18.07 20.34 3.02
CA THR A 54 19.28 20.69 3.76
C THR A 54 19.43 19.87 5.03
N TRP A 55 20.67 19.66 5.44
CA TRP A 55 20.96 19.14 6.77
C TRP A 55 20.66 20.18 7.84
N THR A 56 20.18 19.72 8.99
CA THR A 56 20.15 20.52 10.22
C THR A 56 21.58 20.90 10.64
N CYS A 57 21.73 21.99 11.40
CA CYS A 57 23.04 22.48 11.86
C CYS A 57 23.85 21.39 12.59
N ASN A 58 23.19 20.57 13.40
CA ASN A 58 23.80 19.49 14.15
C ASN A 58 24.04 18.21 13.32
N GLY A 59 23.59 18.17 12.07
CA GLY A 59 23.79 17.04 11.15
C GLY A 59 23.05 15.76 11.53
N THR A 60 22.12 15.81 12.49
CA THR A 60 21.38 14.64 13.00
C THR A 60 20.08 14.36 12.26
N ALA A 61 19.63 15.33 11.48
CA ALA A 61 18.41 15.28 10.68
C ALA A 61 18.61 16.09 9.40
N PHE A 62 17.78 15.84 8.40
CA PHE A 62 17.66 16.68 7.22
C PHE A 62 16.22 17.13 7.03
N ALA A 63 16.06 18.25 6.36
CA ALA A 63 14.78 18.88 6.08
C ALA A 63 14.55 18.91 4.57
N VAL A 64 13.32 18.63 4.15
CA VAL A 64 12.82 18.92 2.81
C VAL A 64 11.91 20.13 2.94
N LEU A 65 12.32 21.25 2.34
CA LEU A 65 11.70 22.56 2.47
C LEU A 65 10.71 22.84 1.34
N ASP A 66 11.02 22.34 0.14
CA ASP A 66 10.20 22.48 -1.06
C ASP A 66 10.01 21.11 -1.70
N ILE A 67 8.79 20.57 -1.61
CA ILE A 67 8.47 19.23 -2.11
C ILE A 67 8.47 19.17 -3.64
N PRO A 68 7.75 20.06 -4.36
CA PRO A 68 7.81 20.10 -5.82
C PRO A 68 9.24 20.17 -6.36
N ALA A 69 10.05 21.11 -5.87
CA ALA A 69 11.43 21.24 -6.32
C ALA A 69 12.28 20.02 -5.95
N PHE A 70 12.01 19.39 -4.81
CA PHE A 70 12.71 18.15 -4.43
C PHE A 70 12.37 16.98 -5.34
N GLU A 71 11.11 16.85 -5.77
CA GLU A 71 10.72 15.81 -6.75
C GLU A 71 11.43 16.03 -8.09
N GLU A 72 11.42 17.26 -8.60
CA GLU A 72 11.95 17.59 -9.92
C GLU A 72 13.49 17.60 -9.98
N GLU A 73 14.17 18.12 -8.97
CA GLU A 73 15.63 18.29 -9.00
C GLU A 73 16.38 17.10 -8.41
N ILE A 74 15.82 16.46 -7.37
CA ILE A 74 16.52 15.43 -6.61
C ILE A 74 16.00 14.04 -6.95
N LEU A 75 14.68 13.83 -6.98
CA LEU A 75 14.15 12.48 -7.19
C LEU A 75 14.29 12.00 -8.63
N THR A 76 14.19 12.88 -9.62
CA THR A 76 14.46 12.54 -11.03
C THR A 76 15.90 12.07 -11.23
N VAL A 77 16.87 12.79 -10.65
CA VAL A 77 18.31 12.54 -10.81
C VAL A 77 18.77 11.31 -10.02
N TYR A 78 18.38 11.21 -8.75
CA TYR A 78 18.92 10.18 -7.85
C TYR A 78 18.02 8.93 -7.75
N PHE A 79 16.71 9.06 -8.02
CA PHE A 79 15.71 8.06 -7.67
C PHE A 79 14.71 7.72 -8.78
N LYS A 80 15.11 7.77 -10.07
CA LYS A 80 14.28 7.38 -11.23
C LYS A 80 12.87 8.01 -11.24
N GLY A 81 12.73 9.24 -10.73
CA GLY A 81 11.45 9.96 -10.75
C GLY A 81 10.36 9.35 -9.86
N ILE A 82 10.72 8.67 -8.76
CA ILE A 82 9.72 8.37 -7.72
C ILE A 82 9.17 9.68 -7.14
N ARG A 83 7.91 9.66 -6.67
CA ARG A 83 7.35 10.80 -5.94
C ARG A 83 7.85 10.85 -4.50
N PHE A 84 7.76 12.02 -3.88
CA PHE A 84 8.14 12.31 -2.50
C PHE A 84 7.44 11.38 -1.51
N HIS A 85 6.16 11.07 -1.71
CA HIS A 85 5.46 10.15 -0.82
C HIS A 85 6.09 8.74 -0.82
N SER A 86 6.49 8.25 -1.99
CA SER A 86 7.18 6.97 -2.13
C SER A 86 8.56 7.03 -1.49
N PHE A 87 9.31 8.11 -1.70
CA PHE A 87 10.58 8.38 -1.03
C PHE A 87 10.44 8.36 0.52
N ALA A 88 9.49 9.11 1.06
CA ALA A 88 9.22 9.19 2.49
C ALA A 88 8.81 7.83 3.07
N ARG A 89 8.02 7.04 2.33
CA ARG A 89 7.63 5.69 2.75
C ARG A 89 8.83 4.75 2.83
N ILE A 90 9.75 4.82 1.88
CA ILE A 90 10.98 4.02 1.92
C ILE A 90 11.78 4.41 3.17
N LEU A 91 11.99 5.71 3.44
CA LEU A 91 12.67 6.18 4.64
C LEU A 91 12.02 5.69 5.94
N ASN A 92 10.70 5.70 6.03
CA ASN A 92 9.98 5.14 7.18
C ASN A 92 10.34 3.65 7.39
N GLY A 93 10.50 2.90 6.29
CA GLY A 93 10.96 1.51 6.31
C GLY A 93 12.39 1.35 6.86
N TYR A 94 13.25 2.34 6.73
CA TYR A 94 14.57 2.36 7.38
C TYR A 94 14.51 2.88 8.83
N GLY A 95 13.32 3.16 9.36
CA GLY A 95 13.13 3.63 10.72
C GLY A 95 13.36 5.13 10.91
N PHE A 96 13.33 5.93 9.84
CA PHE A 96 13.37 7.38 9.96
C PHE A 96 12.10 7.88 10.65
N LYS A 97 12.27 8.85 11.54
CA LYS A 97 11.16 9.62 12.11
C LYS A 97 10.89 10.80 11.21
N ARG A 98 9.64 10.96 10.77
CA ARG A 98 9.18 12.09 9.97
C ARG A 98 8.36 13.04 10.84
N ALA A 99 8.73 14.32 10.87
CA ALA A 99 7.98 15.37 11.53
C ALA A 99 7.60 16.46 10.51
N LYS A 100 6.34 16.89 10.53
CA LYS A 100 5.90 18.04 9.74
C LYS A 100 6.22 19.30 10.53
N ARG A 101 6.83 20.32 9.89
CA ARG A 101 7.11 21.59 10.55
C ARG A 101 5.83 22.40 10.78
N LYS A 102 5.91 23.40 11.69
CA LYS A 102 4.75 24.20 12.13
C LYS A 102 4.11 25.04 11.02
N ASP A 103 4.90 25.48 10.06
CA ASP A 103 4.49 26.18 8.83
C ASP A 103 3.78 25.25 7.83
N GLY A 104 3.92 23.93 8.00
CA GLY A 104 3.21 22.90 7.26
C GLY A 104 3.69 22.67 5.83
N THR A 105 4.69 23.41 5.38
CA THR A 105 5.30 23.34 4.05
C THR A 105 6.49 22.38 4.00
N ALA A 106 7.13 22.14 5.15
CA ALA A 106 8.37 21.38 5.24
C ALA A 106 8.28 20.12 6.11
N TYR A 107 9.16 19.16 5.84
CA TYR A 107 9.28 17.90 6.56
C TYR A 107 10.71 17.65 7.05
N ASP A 108 10.85 17.36 8.33
CA ASP A 108 12.11 16.92 8.93
C ASP A 108 12.16 15.40 9.02
N PHE A 109 13.30 14.83 8.63
CA PHE A 109 13.60 13.41 8.68
C PHE A 109 14.81 13.17 9.57
N GLN A 110 14.62 12.36 10.61
CA GLN A 110 15.66 12.06 11.60
C GLN A 110 15.90 10.55 11.72
N HIS A 111 17.17 10.15 11.79
CA HIS A 111 17.54 8.78 12.11
C HIS A 111 18.85 8.75 12.92
N PRO A 112 18.96 7.99 14.03
CA PRO A 112 20.10 8.04 14.95
C PRO A 112 21.46 7.80 14.29
N GLN A 113 21.50 6.90 13.31
CA GLN A 113 22.70 6.48 12.59
C GLN A 113 22.87 7.16 11.21
N PHE A 114 21.86 7.91 10.74
CA PHE A 114 21.98 8.70 9.51
C PHE A 114 22.40 10.12 9.87
N ARG A 115 23.72 10.35 9.86
CA ARG A 115 24.30 11.63 10.27
C ARG A 115 25.21 12.19 9.19
N ARG A 116 25.24 13.51 9.07
CA ARG A 116 26.17 14.23 8.19
C ARG A 116 27.61 13.88 8.57
N GLY A 117 28.43 13.53 7.59
CA GLY A 117 29.83 13.09 7.76
C GLY A 117 30.01 11.61 8.07
N ASN A 118 28.96 10.86 8.44
CA ASN A 118 29.06 9.46 8.81
C ASN A 118 28.72 8.49 7.65
N TRP A 119 29.32 8.71 6.48
CA TRP A 119 29.01 7.98 5.24
C TRP A 119 29.34 6.49 5.31
N LYS A 120 30.36 6.10 6.08
CA LYS A 120 30.86 4.71 6.19
C LYS A 120 29.85 3.77 6.86
N ASN A 121 28.97 4.29 7.70
CA ASN A 121 27.99 3.49 8.44
C ASN A 121 26.64 3.38 7.71
N LEU A 122 26.44 4.13 6.61
CA LEU A 122 25.20 4.09 5.82
C LEU A 122 24.88 2.71 5.24
N PRO A 123 25.84 1.88 4.77
CA PRO A 123 25.54 0.54 4.27
C PRO A 123 24.98 -0.42 5.33
N ARG A 124 25.23 -0.14 6.62
CA ARG A 124 24.71 -0.95 7.74
C ARG A 124 23.26 -0.61 8.07
N LEU A 125 22.73 0.49 7.52
CA LEU A 125 21.32 0.82 7.62
C LEU A 125 20.53 -0.11 6.70
N ALA A 126 20.04 -1.21 7.27
CA ALA A 126 19.10 -2.08 6.61
C ALA A 126 17.67 -1.59 6.87
N PRO A 127 16.74 -1.74 5.90
CA PRO A 127 15.34 -1.49 6.15
C PRO A 127 14.85 -2.43 7.26
N LYS A 128 14.07 -1.90 8.18
CA LYS A 128 13.25 -2.65 9.14
C LYS A 128 12.15 -3.36 8.35
N ARG A 129 12.51 -4.39 7.60
CA ARG A 129 11.53 -5.27 6.97
C ARG A 129 10.93 -6.12 8.08
N LYS A 130 9.60 -6.06 8.22
CA LYS A 130 8.91 -7.25 8.71
C LYS A 130 9.12 -8.36 7.67
N PRO A 131 9.35 -9.62 8.08
CA PRO A 131 9.39 -10.74 7.14
C PRO A 131 8.21 -10.67 6.19
N VAL A 132 8.47 -10.84 4.89
CA VAL A 132 7.41 -10.83 3.87
C VAL A 132 6.37 -11.90 4.20
N GLU A 133 6.83 -13.04 4.71
CA GLU A 133 6.01 -14.12 5.27
C GLU A 133 5.00 -13.61 6.31
N GLU A 134 5.44 -12.89 7.36
CA GLU A 134 4.56 -12.36 8.42
C GLU A 134 3.45 -11.46 7.86
N VAL A 135 3.77 -10.66 6.84
CA VAL A 135 2.80 -9.75 6.21
C VAL A 135 1.84 -10.50 5.29
N MET A 136 2.32 -11.52 4.57
CA MET A 136 1.48 -12.36 3.73
C MET A 136 0.58 -13.26 4.57
N GLU A 137 1.10 -13.91 5.61
CA GLU A 137 0.35 -14.71 6.57
C GLU A 137 -0.81 -13.92 7.13
N LYS A 138 -0.57 -12.70 7.64
CA LYS A 138 -1.64 -11.86 8.15
C LYS A 138 -2.68 -11.51 7.08
N ARG A 139 -2.26 -11.22 5.85
CA ARG A 139 -3.20 -10.95 4.75
C ARG A 139 -4.02 -12.18 4.37
N VAL A 140 -3.41 -13.35 4.38
CA VAL A 140 -4.09 -14.62 4.11
C VAL A 140 -5.09 -14.91 5.22
N GLU A 141 -4.73 -14.69 6.49
CA GLU A 141 -5.62 -14.82 7.64
C GLU A 141 -6.82 -13.87 7.55
N ASP A 142 -6.58 -12.57 7.33
CA ASP A 142 -7.62 -11.56 7.15
C ASP A 142 -8.58 -11.93 5.99
N LEU A 143 -8.02 -12.39 4.86
CA LEU A 143 -8.81 -12.81 3.70
C LEU A 143 -9.60 -14.10 3.97
N THR A 144 -9.04 -15.04 4.73
CA THR A 144 -9.70 -16.29 5.10
C THR A 144 -10.92 -16.02 5.97
N ILE A 145 -10.79 -15.12 6.96
CA ILE A 145 -11.89 -14.71 7.83
C ILE A 145 -13.00 -14.07 7.00
N LEU A 146 -12.67 -13.12 6.13
CA LEU A 146 -13.64 -12.42 5.28
C LEU A 146 -14.39 -13.38 4.34
N CYS A 147 -13.68 -14.33 3.74
CA CYS A 147 -14.30 -15.36 2.91
C CYS A 147 -15.27 -16.24 3.71
N GLY A 148 -14.91 -16.61 4.94
CA GLY A 148 -15.80 -17.37 5.84
C GLY A 148 -17.07 -16.62 6.20
N GLU A 149 -16.96 -15.33 6.52
CA GLU A 149 -18.11 -14.45 6.78
C GLU A 149 -19.02 -14.32 5.55
N LEU A 150 -18.43 -14.11 4.37
CA LEU A 150 -19.19 -14.01 3.13
C LEU A 150 -19.92 -15.32 2.81
N GLN A 151 -19.26 -16.46 2.98
CA GLN A 151 -19.89 -17.78 2.80
C GLN A 151 -21.06 -18.01 3.76
N LYS A 152 -20.93 -17.58 5.01
CA LYS A 152 -22.01 -17.64 6.00
C LYS A 152 -23.20 -16.79 5.56
N ASN A 153 -22.97 -15.54 5.17
CA ASN A 153 -24.02 -14.64 4.69
C ASN A 153 -24.73 -15.19 3.45
N LEU A 154 -23.98 -15.77 2.50
CA LEU A 154 -24.55 -16.43 1.31
C LEU A 154 -25.42 -17.64 1.69
N LYS A 155 -25.00 -18.43 2.69
CA LYS A 155 -25.78 -19.56 3.18
C LYS A 155 -27.08 -19.10 3.85
N GLU A 156 -27.01 -18.07 4.68
CA GLU A 156 -28.18 -17.48 5.34
C GLU A 156 -29.16 -16.92 4.31
N MET A 157 -28.67 -16.15 3.33
CA MET A 157 -29.49 -15.61 2.26
C MET A 157 -30.14 -16.71 1.42
N ARG A 158 -29.41 -17.79 1.11
CA ARG A 158 -29.98 -18.95 0.40
C ARG A 158 -31.08 -19.63 1.20
N ASN A 159 -30.89 -19.79 2.51
CA ASN A 159 -31.90 -20.39 3.37
C ASN A 159 -33.16 -19.52 3.44
N GLU A 160 -32.98 -18.19 3.50
CA GLU A 160 -34.09 -17.24 3.52
C GLU A 160 -34.89 -17.26 2.21
N ILE A 161 -34.21 -17.29 1.06
CA ILE A 161 -34.88 -17.49 -0.24
C ILE A 161 -35.66 -18.80 -0.25
N GLY A 162 -35.08 -19.89 0.26
CA GLY A 162 -35.76 -21.18 0.34
C GLY A 162 -37.02 -21.14 1.21
N ARG A 163 -36.95 -20.45 2.36
CA ARG A 163 -38.11 -20.27 3.26
C ARG A 163 -39.23 -19.49 2.58
N LEU A 164 -38.90 -18.36 1.94
CA LEU A 164 -39.89 -17.51 1.27
C LEU A 164 -40.59 -18.24 0.10
N LEU A 165 -39.84 -19.02 -0.68
CA LEU A 165 -40.44 -19.83 -1.76
C LEU A 165 -41.40 -20.89 -1.24
N GLN A 166 -41.09 -21.51 -0.11
CA GLN A 166 -41.96 -22.52 0.50
C GLN A 166 -43.23 -21.89 1.09
N GLU A 167 -43.11 -20.69 1.69
CA GLU A 167 -44.27 -19.94 2.19
C GLU A 167 -45.23 -19.53 1.06
N GLU A 168 -44.69 -19.12 -0.09
CA GLU A 168 -45.49 -18.80 -1.28
C GLU A 168 -46.26 -20.03 -1.80
N GLU A 169 -45.62 -21.21 -1.86
CA GLU A 169 -46.26 -22.46 -2.29
C GLU A 169 -47.35 -22.92 -1.29
N GLU A 170 -47.10 -22.80 0.01
CA GLU A 170 -48.09 -23.13 1.05
C GLU A 170 -49.31 -22.19 1.02
N GLU A 171 -49.09 -20.90 0.72
CA GLU A 171 -50.16 -19.91 0.58
C GLU A 171 -51.02 -20.18 -0.66
N GLU A 172 -50.40 -20.50 -1.81
CA GLU A 172 -51.10 -20.89 -3.03
C GLU A 172 -51.96 -22.15 -2.84
N GLU A 173 -51.42 -23.19 -2.20
CA GLU A 173 -52.18 -24.40 -1.89
C GLU A 173 -53.35 -24.14 -0.93
N HIS A 174 -53.15 -23.25 0.06
CA HIS A 174 -54.17 -22.91 1.01
C HIS A 174 -55.32 -22.16 0.33
N GLU A 175 -55.00 -21.21 -0.55
CA GLU A 175 -55.98 -20.52 -1.37
C GLU A 175 -56.74 -21.48 -2.29
N GLU A 176 -56.07 -22.43 -2.93
CA GLU A 176 -56.73 -23.40 -3.81
C GLU A 176 -57.70 -24.29 -3.02
N ARG A 177 -57.29 -24.77 -1.84
CA ARG A 177 -58.16 -25.54 -0.94
C ARG A 177 -59.39 -24.75 -0.52
N GLN A 178 -59.23 -23.48 -0.17
CA GLN A 178 -60.36 -22.61 0.18
C GLN A 178 -61.31 -22.42 -1.01
N ARG A 179 -60.78 -22.17 -2.22
CA ARG A 179 -61.59 -22.04 -3.44
C ARG A 179 -62.37 -23.32 -3.76
N GLN A 180 -61.73 -24.49 -3.66
CA GLN A 180 -62.40 -25.78 -3.89
C GLN A 180 -63.49 -26.06 -2.85
N ALA A 181 -63.25 -25.73 -1.57
CA ALA A 181 -64.27 -25.87 -0.53
C ALA A 181 -65.49 -24.96 -0.79
N ALA A 182 -65.26 -23.69 -1.12
CA ALA A 182 -66.35 -22.75 -1.43
C ALA A 182 -67.20 -23.20 -2.63
N LEU A 183 -66.58 -23.79 -3.66
CA LEU A 183 -67.30 -24.36 -4.81
C LEU A 183 -68.16 -25.57 -4.41
N ARG A 184 -67.66 -26.45 -3.52
CA ARG A 184 -68.42 -27.60 -3.01
C ARG A 184 -69.62 -27.17 -2.17
N ASP A 185 -69.45 -26.18 -1.31
CA ASP A 185 -70.54 -25.66 -0.48
C ASP A 185 -71.63 -25.00 -1.33
N ALA A 186 -71.26 -24.33 -2.43
CA ALA A 186 -72.20 -23.76 -3.39
C ALA A 186 -73.03 -24.82 -4.14
N ASP A 187 -72.41 -25.94 -4.55
CA ASP A 187 -73.10 -27.05 -5.25
C ASP A 187 -74.06 -27.80 -4.32
N ASN A 188 -73.71 -27.97 -3.05
CA ASN A 188 -74.55 -28.65 -2.06
C ASN A 188 -75.81 -27.83 -1.72
N ASN A 189 -75.69 -26.50 -1.58
CA ASN A 189 -76.82 -25.61 -1.30
C ASN A 189 -77.82 -25.50 -2.46
N GLN A 190 -77.43 -25.86 -3.69
CA GLN A 190 -78.31 -25.87 -4.87
C GLN A 190 -79.19 -27.13 -4.94
N ASN A 191 -78.82 -28.22 -4.26
CA ASN A 191 -79.52 -29.51 -4.31
C ASN A 191 -80.61 -29.67 -3.23
N ASP A 192 -80.62 -28.84 -2.18
CA ASP A 192 -81.62 -28.89 -1.10
C ASP A 192 -82.96 -28.18 -1.43
N ASP A 193 -83.06 -27.42 -2.54
CA ASP A 193 -84.29 -26.71 -2.94
C ASP A 193 -85.23 -27.52 -3.88
N LYS A 194 -84.93 -28.80 -4.16
CA LYS A 194 -85.83 -29.70 -4.92
C LYS A 194 -86.36 -30.85 -4.06
N GLY A 195 -87.10 -30.53 -3.00
CA GLY A 195 -88.00 -31.47 -2.33
C GLY A 195 -89.18 -31.87 -3.24
N PRO A 196 -89.67 -33.11 -3.20
CA PRO A 196 -90.55 -33.67 -4.22
C PRO A 196 -91.99 -33.16 -4.09
N ALA A 197 -92.49 -32.52 -5.15
CA ALA A 197 -93.93 -32.35 -5.35
C ALA A 197 -94.57 -33.73 -5.53
N THR A 198 -95.42 -34.13 -4.58
CA THR A 198 -96.34 -35.25 -4.76
C THR A 198 -97.75 -34.81 -4.42
N SER A 199 -98.58 -34.66 -5.45
CA SER A 199 -100.04 -34.53 -5.42
C SER A 199 -100.69 -35.90 -5.10
N PRO A 200 -102.00 -36.03 -4.79
CA PRO A 200 -103.16 -35.45 -5.49
C PRO A 200 -103.92 -34.38 -4.72
#